data_AF-A0AAJ0BAP4-F1
#
_entry.id   AF-A0AAJ0BAP4-F1
#
_cell.length_a   1.000
_cell.length_b   1.000
_cell.length_c   1.000
_cell.angle_alpha   90.00
_cell.angle_beta   90.00
_cell.angle_gamma   90.00
#
_symmetry.space_group_name_H-M   'P 1'
#
loop_
_entity.id
_entity.type
_entity.pdbx_description
1 polymer ?
#
loop_
_entity_poly.entity_id
_entity_poly.type
_entity_poly.pdbx_seq_one_letter_code
_entity_poly.pdbx_strand_id
1 'polypeptide(L)'
;MRAASLLLSSSITAVTALWQFKAVTPEILAQDGGTYLGLPSQDPWYKAPDGWETKAPGDVLRIRPHAYNMTPIAISNVKDTFQVLFRSTNSLGNETWAVTTVFIPNKSHCDGVSNCTQAIVSYQLPYDTSCLDASPSFGLQWGEPYGEIALALGRGWWVSVPDFEGPLASYGASIVAGHITIDSARAVIKVASSEYGINKTSIGFWGYSNGASATESAVEFAPKYAPDLKIAGAAIGGLTPNLGTSGPLLAATQVAGLLIQGIIGVTSQYPEQRKYIVSRLNPSGPYNATEFFWASLMSGWQSLLYYSYVNVFEYFIGGQDDLIVPELTAMFDREGTLGNFGQPNTTIFMYHAIEDDMTPIGETDAVVQKFCDKGANILYHRNAWGGHNDELGNGRQRSLDFFGYIFDGSTKLEVPLTGCKTVNVTFMQDPNTPFS
;
A
#
# COMPACT_ATOMS: atom_id res chain seq x y z
N MET A 1 31.24 36.30 -32.92
CA MET A 1 31.65 36.81 -31.60
C MET A 1 30.49 36.63 -30.64
N ARG A 2 30.66 35.70 -29.69
CA ARG A 2 29.92 35.47 -28.42
C ARG A 2 28.39 35.65 -28.43
N ALA A 3 27.70 34.51 -28.56
CA ALA A 3 26.38 34.29 -27.94
C ALA A 3 26.61 33.95 -26.46
N ALA A 4 25.92 34.64 -25.55
CA ALA A 4 25.95 34.39 -24.12
C ALA A 4 24.82 33.40 -23.77
N SER A 5 25.20 32.20 -23.37
CA SER A 5 24.33 31.19 -22.77
C SER A 5 24.03 31.60 -21.33
N LEU A 6 22.78 31.93 -21.01
CA LEU A 6 22.31 31.94 -19.62
C LEU A 6 22.01 30.50 -19.22
N LEU A 7 22.94 29.88 -18.50
CA LEU A 7 22.68 28.71 -17.67
C LEU A 7 21.88 29.18 -16.45
N LEU A 8 20.57 29.00 -16.48
CA LEU A 8 19.76 28.97 -15.27
C LEU A 8 20.01 27.62 -14.61
N SER A 9 20.94 27.60 -13.65
CA SER A 9 21.06 26.54 -12.68
C SER A 9 19.80 26.56 -11.80
N SER A 10 18.78 25.81 -12.16
CA SER A 10 17.70 25.45 -11.25
C SER A 10 18.27 24.46 -10.23
N SER A 11 18.76 24.99 -9.11
CA SER A 11 18.96 24.22 -7.90
C SER A 11 17.59 23.72 -7.43
N ILE A 12 17.25 22.49 -7.82
CA ILE A 12 16.12 21.75 -7.28
C ILE A 12 16.50 21.37 -5.85
N THR A 13 16.19 22.23 -4.90
CA THR A 13 16.10 21.85 -3.50
C THR A 13 14.79 21.10 -3.34
N ALA A 14 14.79 19.81 -3.69
CA ALA A 14 13.73 18.91 -3.26
C ALA A 14 13.76 18.93 -1.74
N VAL A 15 12.72 19.50 -1.12
CA VAL A 15 12.52 19.40 0.31
C VAL A 15 12.13 17.95 0.56
N THR A 16 13.11 17.08 0.73
CA THR A 16 12.90 15.71 1.17
C THR A 16 12.38 15.79 2.61
N ALA A 17 11.05 15.77 2.79
CA ALA A 17 10.49 15.38 4.06
C ALA A 17 11.05 13.99 4.38
N LEU A 18 11.90 13.92 5.40
CA LEU A 18 12.54 12.69 5.83
C LEU A 18 11.45 11.77 6.40
N TRP A 19 11.15 10.70 5.66
CA TRP A 19 10.19 9.66 5.99
C TRP A 19 10.64 8.95 7.27
N GLN A 20 9.91 9.03 8.37
CA GLN A 20 10.31 8.38 9.61
C GLN A 20 9.23 7.41 10.08
N PHE A 21 9.32 6.16 9.64
CA PHE A 21 9.10 5.09 10.61
C PHE A 21 10.29 5.14 11.55
N LYS A 22 10.12 5.72 12.75
CA LYS A 22 11.14 5.61 13.78
C LYS A 22 11.37 4.11 14.00
N ALA A 23 12.54 3.63 13.59
CA ALA A 23 12.97 2.28 13.90
C ALA A 23 12.87 2.11 15.42
N VAL A 24 12.07 1.14 15.85
CA VAL A 24 11.97 0.79 17.26
C VAL A 24 13.31 0.21 17.65
N THR A 25 14.03 0.87 18.56
CA THR A 25 15.26 0.29 19.07
C THR A 25 14.89 -0.90 19.98
N PRO A 26 15.69 -1.98 20.00
CA PRO A 26 15.49 -3.11 20.92
C PRO A 26 15.37 -2.68 22.39
N GLU A 27 15.95 -1.52 22.74
CA GLU A 27 15.87 -0.90 24.06
C GLU A 27 14.46 -0.41 24.43
N ILE A 28 13.66 0.06 23.46
CA ILE A 28 12.26 0.47 23.69
C ILE A 28 11.38 -0.74 23.98
N LEU A 29 11.56 -1.84 23.24
CA LEU A 29 10.82 -3.09 23.47
C LEU A 29 11.20 -3.76 24.80
N ALA A 30 12.47 -3.67 25.20
CA ALA A 30 12.96 -4.23 26.45
C ALA A 30 12.48 -3.48 27.71
N GLN A 31 11.99 -2.25 27.57
CA GLN A 31 11.48 -1.41 28.67
C GLN A 31 9.96 -1.29 28.70
N ASP A 32 9.24 -1.94 27.78
CA ASP A 32 7.79 -1.88 27.75
C ASP A 32 7.14 -2.71 28.88
N GLY A 33 6.31 -2.05 29.70
CA GLY A 33 5.51 -2.67 30.75
C GLY A 33 4.24 -3.38 30.26
N GLY A 34 4.17 -3.73 28.97
CA GLY A 34 3.01 -4.35 28.31
C GLY A 34 2.00 -3.36 27.71
N THR A 35 2.45 -2.14 27.38
CA THR A 35 1.62 -1.08 26.78
C THR A 35 1.64 -1.12 25.24
N TYR A 36 2.74 -1.56 24.66
CA TYR A 36 2.92 -1.70 23.21
C TYR A 36 2.69 -3.14 22.77
N LEU A 37 2.39 -3.31 21.49
CA LEU A 37 2.35 -4.63 20.87
C LEU A 37 3.78 -5.17 20.75
N GLY A 38 3.92 -6.49 20.91
CA GLY A 38 5.16 -7.19 20.55
C GLY A 38 5.35 -7.25 19.04
N LEU A 39 6.58 -7.55 18.61
CA LEU A 39 6.90 -7.77 17.20
C LEU A 39 5.97 -8.84 16.61
N PRO A 40 5.38 -8.65 15.41
CA PRO A 40 4.56 -9.65 14.73
C PRO A 40 5.15 -11.06 14.72
N SER A 41 6.47 -11.19 14.51
CA SER A 41 7.20 -12.47 14.51
C SER A 41 7.23 -13.16 15.88
N GLN A 42 7.07 -12.39 16.96
CA GLN A 42 7.13 -12.83 18.36
C GLN A 42 5.76 -12.84 19.05
N ASP A 43 4.72 -12.28 18.43
CA ASP A 43 3.38 -12.14 18.99
C ASP A 43 2.50 -13.38 18.67
N PRO A 44 2.10 -14.18 19.68
CA PRO A 44 1.23 -15.34 19.47
C PRO A 44 -0.16 -14.99 18.93
N TRP A 45 -0.65 -13.77 19.18
CA TRP A 45 -1.91 -13.29 18.60
C TRP A 45 -1.79 -13.03 17.09
N TYR A 46 -0.57 -12.87 16.57
CA TYR A 46 -0.35 -12.67 15.16
C TYR A 46 -0.34 -14.00 14.38
N LYS A 47 -0.23 -15.17 15.04
CA LYS A 47 -0.18 -16.50 14.37
C LYS A 47 -1.52 -17.17 14.19
N ALA A 48 -1.98 -17.45 12.97
CA ALA A 48 -3.30 -18.05 12.75
C ALA A 48 -3.61 -19.29 13.63
N PRO A 49 -4.84 -19.39 14.18
CA PRO A 49 -5.24 -20.47 15.10
C PRO A 49 -5.49 -21.78 14.37
N ASP A 50 -5.46 -22.92 15.06
CA ASP A 50 -5.71 -24.24 14.46
C ASP A 50 -7.03 -24.29 13.65
N GLY A 51 -6.96 -24.89 12.45
CA GLY A 51 -8.12 -25.08 11.56
C GLY A 51 -8.57 -23.84 10.80
N TRP A 52 -7.78 -22.75 10.83
CA TRP A 52 -8.05 -21.52 10.09
C TRP A 52 -8.13 -21.74 8.57
N GLU A 53 -7.42 -22.74 8.05
CA GLU A 53 -7.35 -23.07 6.62
C GLU A 53 -8.73 -23.43 6.04
N THR A 54 -9.60 -24.01 6.88
CA THR A 54 -10.96 -24.42 6.49
C THR A 54 -11.97 -23.27 6.43
N LYS A 55 -11.57 -22.07 6.87
CA LYS A 55 -12.44 -20.88 6.88
C LYS A 55 -12.51 -20.27 5.48
N ALA A 56 -13.57 -19.49 5.25
CA ALA A 56 -13.76 -18.79 3.98
C ALA A 56 -12.91 -17.49 3.92
N PRO A 57 -12.49 -17.04 2.73
CA PRO A 57 -11.82 -15.75 2.60
C PRO A 57 -12.68 -14.61 3.18
N GLY A 58 -12.07 -13.79 4.05
CA GLY A 58 -12.73 -12.74 4.82
C GLY A 58 -13.32 -13.19 6.16
N ASP A 59 -13.25 -14.47 6.52
CA ASP A 59 -13.67 -14.91 7.85
C ASP A 59 -12.72 -14.39 8.93
N VAL A 60 -13.32 -13.80 9.95
CA VAL A 60 -12.65 -13.37 11.18
C VAL A 60 -12.17 -14.58 11.96
N LEU A 61 -10.87 -14.62 12.24
CA LEU A 61 -10.22 -15.67 13.02
C LEU A 61 -10.00 -15.22 14.47
N ARG A 62 -9.56 -13.98 14.68
CA ARG A 62 -9.42 -13.34 16.00
C ARG A 62 -9.63 -11.84 15.92
N ILE A 63 -10.03 -11.26 17.04
CA ILE A 63 -10.13 -9.82 17.27
C ILE A 63 -9.25 -9.47 18.47
N ARG A 64 -8.47 -8.39 18.36
CA ARG A 64 -7.78 -7.74 19.49
C ARG A 64 -8.41 -6.36 19.66
N PRO A 65 -9.29 -6.18 20.64
CA PRO A 65 -9.82 -4.86 20.97
C PRO A 65 -8.72 -3.98 21.58
N HIS A 66 -8.88 -2.66 21.51
CA HIS A 66 -7.95 -1.68 22.08
C HIS A 66 -6.49 -1.94 21.70
N ALA A 67 -6.26 -2.23 20.41
CA ALA A 67 -4.97 -2.74 19.94
C ALA A 67 -3.81 -1.80 20.27
N TYR A 68 -4.06 -0.49 20.25
CA TYR A 68 -3.12 0.53 20.70
C TYR A 68 -3.61 1.12 22.02
N ASN A 69 -3.14 0.56 23.13
CA ASN A 69 -3.59 0.93 24.47
C ASN A 69 -2.84 2.13 25.07
N MET A 70 -2.37 3.05 24.22
CA MET A 70 -1.67 4.27 24.61
C MET A 70 -2.67 5.41 24.80
N THR A 71 -2.44 6.27 25.79
CA THR A 71 -3.26 7.47 26.01
C THR A 71 -2.37 8.74 26.03
N PRO A 72 -2.51 9.64 25.04
CA PRO A 72 -3.31 9.50 23.83
C PRO A 72 -2.73 8.45 22.86
N ILE A 73 -3.57 7.90 21.98
CA ILE A 73 -3.10 7.13 20.82
C ILE A 73 -2.29 8.08 19.93
N ALA A 74 -1.20 7.60 19.33
CA ALA A 74 -0.24 8.41 18.58
C ALA A 74 -0.78 8.99 17.24
N ILE A 75 -2.03 8.70 16.88
CA ILE A 75 -2.69 9.17 15.66
C ILE A 75 -3.82 10.12 16.03
N SER A 76 -3.90 11.27 15.33
CA SER A 76 -4.94 12.28 15.60
C SER A 76 -6.34 11.79 15.22
N ASN A 77 -7.37 12.40 15.82
CA ASN A 77 -8.79 12.12 15.55
C ASN A 77 -9.26 10.68 15.84
N VAL A 78 -8.44 9.84 16.47
CA VAL A 78 -8.81 8.48 16.85
C VAL A 78 -9.30 8.39 18.30
N LYS A 79 -10.35 7.60 18.52
CA LYS A 79 -10.90 7.26 19.83
C LYS A 79 -10.41 5.92 20.33
N ASP A 80 -10.36 4.93 19.44
CA ASP A 80 -10.07 3.54 19.76
C ASP A 80 -9.55 2.82 18.51
N THR A 81 -8.86 1.70 18.73
CA THR A 81 -8.40 0.82 17.66
C THR A 81 -8.68 -0.64 17.98
N PHE A 82 -8.84 -1.46 16.96
CA PHE A 82 -8.84 -2.91 17.10
C PHE A 82 -8.12 -3.56 15.94
N GLN A 83 -7.55 -4.74 16.16
CA GLN A 83 -7.00 -5.55 15.09
C GLN A 83 -7.90 -6.75 14.80
N VAL A 84 -7.98 -7.12 13.54
CA VAL A 84 -8.67 -8.32 13.07
C VAL A 84 -7.66 -9.19 12.35
N LEU A 85 -7.51 -10.43 12.82
CA LEU A 85 -6.83 -11.48 12.08
C LEU A 85 -7.89 -12.24 11.30
N PHE A 86 -7.71 -12.39 9.99
CA PHE A 86 -8.69 -12.99 9.08
C PHE A 86 -8.03 -13.92 8.06
N ARG A 87 -8.83 -14.85 7.52
CA ARG A 87 -8.40 -15.77 6.45
C ARG A 87 -8.45 -15.06 5.09
N SER A 88 -7.44 -15.27 4.26
CA SER A 88 -7.32 -14.76 2.87
C SER A 88 -6.79 -15.85 1.91
N THR A 89 -6.50 -15.48 0.67
CA THR A 89 -5.92 -16.33 -0.38
C THR A 89 -4.63 -15.74 -0.93
N ASN A 90 -3.58 -16.56 -1.03
CA ASN A 90 -2.26 -16.12 -1.49
C ASN A 90 -2.16 -16.00 -3.03
N SER A 91 -0.99 -15.63 -3.53
CA SER A 91 -0.75 -15.45 -4.96
C SER A 91 -0.91 -16.73 -5.81
N LEU A 92 -0.80 -17.90 -5.19
CA LEU A 92 -0.96 -19.20 -5.84
C LEU A 92 -2.37 -19.78 -5.71
N GLY A 93 -3.29 -19.07 -5.04
CA GLY A 93 -4.65 -19.55 -4.80
C GLY A 93 -4.81 -20.43 -3.55
N ASN A 94 -3.73 -20.62 -2.79
CA ASN A 94 -3.76 -21.38 -1.54
C ASN A 94 -4.21 -20.50 -0.36
N GLU A 95 -4.52 -21.13 0.76
CA GLU A 95 -4.91 -20.46 1.99
C GLU A 95 -3.77 -19.59 2.54
N THR A 96 -4.12 -18.38 2.99
CA THR A 96 -3.25 -17.55 3.83
C THR A 96 -4.11 -16.79 4.84
N TRP A 97 -3.48 -16.00 5.69
CA TRP A 97 -4.18 -15.11 6.62
C TRP A 97 -3.56 -13.73 6.54
N ALA A 98 -4.20 -12.75 7.14
CA ALA A 98 -3.63 -11.41 7.27
C ALA A 98 -4.22 -10.71 8.49
N VAL A 99 -3.66 -9.55 8.79
CA VAL A 99 -4.12 -8.66 9.86
C VAL A 99 -4.55 -7.33 9.27
N THR A 100 -5.57 -6.71 9.86
CA THR A 100 -5.90 -5.32 9.61
C THR A 100 -6.12 -4.60 10.94
N THR A 101 -5.54 -3.41 11.06
CA THR A 101 -5.85 -2.49 12.16
C THR A 101 -6.97 -1.55 11.72
N VAL A 102 -8.01 -1.43 12.55
CA VAL A 102 -9.12 -0.52 12.33
C VAL A 102 -9.06 0.60 13.35
N PHE A 103 -9.22 1.83 12.88
CA PHE A 103 -9.21 3.06 13.65
C PHE A 103 -10.63 3.63 13.70
N ILE A 104 -11.12 3.86 14.91
CA ILE A 104 -12.45 4.42 15.17
C ILE A 104 -12.28 5.91 15.47
N PRO A 105 -12.98 6.81 14.76
CA PRO A 105 -12.83 8.25 14.94
C PRO A 105 -13.42 8.74 16.28
N ASN A 106 -12.94 9.88 16.76
CA ASN A 106 -13.48 10.60 17.93
C ASN A 106 -14.95 10.98 17.76
N LYS A 107 -15.36 11.29 16.54
CA LYS A 107 -16.74 11.57 16.15
C LYS A 107 -17.02 10.76 14.91
N SER A 108 -17.85 9.73 15.02
CA SER A 108 -18.22 8.93 13.86
C SER A 108 -19.14 9.72 12.93
N HIS A 109 -19.02 9.45 11.63
CA HIS A 109 -19.91 9.95 10.57
C HIS A 109 -21.38 9.69 10.91
N CYS A 110 -21.67 8.59 11.61
CA CYS A 110 -23.02 8.21 12.01
C CYS A 110 -23.44 8.68 13.41
N ASP A 111 -22.60 9.41 14.15
CA ASP A 111 -22.95 9.83 15.52
C ASP A 111 -24.17 10.76 15.51
N GLY A 112 -25.25 10.32 16.17
CA GLY A 112 -26.51 11.05 16.25
C GLY A 112 -27.36 11.03 14.97
N VAL A 113 -26.97 10.25 13.95
CA VAL A 113 -27.68 10.16 12.67
C VAL A 113 -28.46 8.84 12.58
N SER A 114 -29.79 8.93 12.50
CA SER A 114 -30.64 7.74 12.31
C SER A 114 -30.52 7.20 10.89
N ASN A 115 -30.56 5.87 10.74
CA ASN A 115 -30.43 5.17 9.44
C ASN A 115 -29.17 5.49 8.63
N CYS A 116 -28.10 5.93 9.30
CA CYS A 116 -26.81 6.20 8.67
C CYS A 116 -26.16 4.96 8.06
N THR A 117 -25.39 5.15 7.00
CA THR A 117 -24.49 4.13 6.44
C THR A 117 -23.07 4.52 6.84
N GLN A 118 -22.42 3.70 7.67
CA GLN A 118 -21.09 4.02 8.18
C GLN A 118 -20.06 3.97 7.06
N ALA A 119 -19.40 5.11 6.83
CA ALA A 119 -18.28 5.21 5.91
C ALA A 119 -17.01 4.58 6.52
N ILE A 120 -16.35 3.75 5.72
CA ILE A 120 -15.08 3.09 6.03
C ILE A 120 -14.12 3.32 4.85
N VAL A 121 -12.93 3.83 5.13
CA VAL A 121 -11.82 3.86 4.15
C VAL A 121 -10.87 2.71 4.45
N SER A 122 -10.72 1.77 3.51
CA SER A 122 -9.60 0.85 3.57
C SER A 122 -8.37 1.53 2.96
N TYR A 123 -7.38 1.84 3.77
CA TYR A 123 -6.16 2.52 3.34
C TYR A 123 -5.00 1.54 3.23
N GLN A 124 -4.55 1.29 2.01
CA GLN A 124 -3.35 0.52 1.69
C GLN A 124 -2.13 1.41 1.84
N LEU A 125 -1.58 1.47 3.06
CA LEU A 125 -0.36 2.20 3.38
C LEU A 125 0.85 1.62 2.61
N PRO A 126 1.64 2.38 1.84
CA PRO A 126 2.87 1.83 1.24
C PRO A 126 3.96 1.65 2.30
N TYR A 127 4.16 0.42 2.80
CA TYR A 127 5.17 0.10 3.83
C TYR A 127 6.44 -0.58 3.29
N ASP A 128 6.39 -1.01 2.02
CA ASP A 128 7.51 -1.26 1.12
C ASP A 128 8.66 -2.11 1.68
N THR A 129 8.33 -3.25 2.27
CA THR A 129 9.32 -4.09 2.96
C THR A 129 8.97 -5.57 2.97
N SER A 130 10.01 -6.41 2.85
CA SER A 130 9.91 -7.85 3.08
C SER A 130 10.12 -8.27 4.55
N CYS A 131 10.03 -7.31 5.49
CA CYS A 131 10.14 -7.55 6.92
C CYS A 131 8.74 -7.60 7.56
N LEU A 132 8.36 -8.79 8.06
CA LEU A 132 7.09 -8.99 8.76
C LEU A 132 6.93 -8.08 9.98
N ASP A 133 8.04 -7.78 10.66
CA ASP A 133 8.04 -6.94 11.85
C ASP A 133 7.90 -5.44 11.55
N ALA A 134 7.91 -5.07 10.27
CA ALA A 134 7.63 -3.72 9.80
C ALA A 134 6.20 -3.58 9.23
N SER A 135 5.33 -4.57 9.42
CA SER A 135 3.92 -4.51 9.01
C SER A 135 3.17 -3.31 9.63
N PRO A 136 2.23 -2.68 8.91
CA PRO A 136 1.46 -1.53 9.39
C PRO A 136 0.78 -1.76 10.75
N SER A 137 0.23 -2.95 10.97
CA SER A 137 -0.45 -3.29 12.22
C SER A 137 0.42 -3.15 13.47
N PHE A 138 1.73 -3.34 13.34
CA PHE A 138 2.69 -3.07 14.40
C PHE A 138 3.22 -1.63 14.35
N GLY A 139 3.63 -1.15 13.16
CA GLY A 139 4.29 0.15 13.03
C GLY A 139 3.42 1.35 13.42
N LEU A 140 2.12 1.30 13.15
CA LEU A 140 1.20 2.44 13.37
C LEU A 140 0.93 2.75 14.85
N GLN A 141 1.39 1.92 15.79
CA GLN A 141 1.30 2.24 17.22
C GLN A 141 2.16 3.46 17.60
N TRP A 142 3.15 3.83 16.78
CA TRP A 142 3.99 5.02 16.97
C TRP A 142 3.55 6.24 16.15
N GLY A 143 2.39 6.18 15.50
CA GLY A 143 1.87 7.23 14.65
C GLY A 143 1.83 6.81 13.18
N GLU A 144 1.19 7.64 12.38
CA GLU A 144 1.13 7.45 10.93
C GLU A 144 2.22 8.26 10.21
N PRO A 145 2.72 7.77 9.07
CA PRO A 145 3.81 8.45 8.37
C PRO A 145 3.35 9.64 7.50
N TYR A 146 2.07 9.72 7.11
CA TYR A 146 1.62 10.56 6.00
C TYR A 146 0.39 11.45 6.27
N GLY A 147 -0.42 11.15 7.29
CA GLY A 147 -1.56 11.96 7.73
C GLY A 147 -2.91 11.57 7.10
N GLU A 148 -2.97 10.65 6.13
CA GLU A 148 -4.24 10.24 5.51
C GLU A 148 -5.21 9.62 6.51
N ILE A 149 -4.71 8.86 7.51
CA ILE A 149 -5.53 8.19 8.51
C ILE A 149 -6.18 9.26 9.39
N ALA A 150 -5.42 10.18 9.97
CA ALA A 150 -5.93 11.27 10.80
C ALA A 150 -6.91 12.16 10.04
N LEU A 151 -6.66 12.44 8.77
CA LEU A 151 -7.55 13.27 7.94
C LEU A 151 -8.86 12.56 7.62
N ALA A 152 -8.84 11.27 7.29
CA ALA A 152 -10.05 10.47 7.09
C ALA A 152 -10.85 10.32 8.40
N LEU A 153 -10.18 10.06 9.52
CA LEU A 153 -10.79 10.04 10.86
C LEU A 153 -11.41 11.40 11.23
N GLY A 154 -10.77 12.50 10.83
CA GLY A 154 -11.29 13.86 11.01
C GLY A 154 -12.60 14.14 10.24
N ARG A 155 -12.89 13.36 9.21
CA ARG A 155 -14.19 13.36 8.49
C ARG A 155 -15.24 12.45 9.15
N GLY A 156 -14.86 11.77 10.23
CA GLY A 156 -15.69 10.80 10.94
C GLY A 156 -15.79 9.44 10.24
N TRP A 157 -14.96 9.19 9.23
CA TRP A 157 -14.89 7.88 8.59
C TRP A 157 -14.06 6.93 9.46
N TRP A 158 -14.45 5.66 9.50
CA TRP A 158 -13.56 4.63 10.05
C TRP A 158 -12.43 4.40 9.05
N VAL A 159 -11.25 4.01 9.53
CA VAL A 159 -10.12 3.66 8.65
C VAL A 159 -9.67 2.24 8.96
N SER A 160 -9.59 1.37 7.95
CA SER A 160 -8.93 0.07 8.08
C SER A 160 -7.63 0.05 7.31
N VAL A 161 -6.54 -0.37 7.94
CA VAL A 161 -5.22 -0.50 7.31
C VAL A 161 -4.84 -1.98 7.33
N PRO A 162 -4.91 -2.69 6.19
CA PRO A 162 -4.48 -4.08 6.12
C PRO A 162 -2.97 -4.21 5.95
N ASP A 163 -2.40 -5.24 6.56
CA ASP A 163 -1.06 -5.74 6.23
C ASP A 163 -1.16 -6.54 4.92
N PHE A 164 -1.34 -5.83 3.81
CA PHE A 164 -1.78 -6.43 2.55
C PHE A 164 -0.75 -7.38 1.92
N GLU A 165 0.49 -7.37 2.33
CA GLU A 165 1.52 -8.31 1.85
C GLU A 165 1.51 -9.64 2.62
N GLY A 166 0.68 -9.75 3.66
CA GLY A 166 0.43 -10.96 4.42
C GLY A 166 1.59 -11.41 5.31
N PRO A 167 1.52 -12.64 5.85
CA PRO A 167 2.46 -13.14 6.87
C PRO A 167 3.87 -13.42 6.35
N LEU A 168 4.06 -13.34 5.03
CA LEU A 168 5.35 -13.51 4.38
C LEU A 168 6.00 -12.18 4.00
N ALA A 169 5.34 -11.04 4.28
CA ALA A 169 5.79 -9.71 3.85
C ALA A 169 6.14 -9.71 2.35
N SER A 170 5.17 -10.11 1.55
CA SER A 170 5.29 -10.34 0.11
C SER A 170 5.30 -9.04 -0.71
N TYR A 171 6.14 -8.07 -0.34
CA TYR A 171 6.25 -6.79 -1.06
C TYR A 171 6.44 -7.00 -2.57
N GLY A 172 5.64 -6.28 -3.36
CA GLY A 172 5.56 -6.39 -4.81
C GLY A 172 4.67 -7.52 -5.36
N ALA A 173 4.12 -8.40 -4.51
CA ALA A 173 3.21 -9.46 -4.95
C ALA A 173 1.75 -8.97 -5.00
N SER A 174 1.34 -8.39 -6.14
CA SER A 174 0.05 -7.70 -6.24
C SER A 174 -1.16 -8.62 -6.12
N ILE A 175 -1.03 -9.91 -6.45
CA ILE A 175 -2.15 -10.86 -6.36
C ILE A 175 -2.57 -11.07 -4.90
N VAL A 176 -1.63 -11.43 -4.03
CA VAL A 176 -1.91 -11.59 -2.59
C VAL A 176 -2.34 -10.27 -1.95
N ALA A 177 -1.77 -9.15 -2.38
CA ALA A 177 -2.16 -7.81 -1.92
C ALA A 177 -3.61 -7.46 -2.25
N GLY A 178 -4.04 -7.76 -3.48
CA GLY A 178 -5.43 -7.59 -3.90
C GLY A 178 -6.41 -8.45 -3.10
N HIS A 179 -6.13 -9.75 -2.96
CA HIS A 179 -6.98 -10.66 -2.18
C HIS A 179 -7.08 -10.25 -0.70
N ILE A 180 -5.95 -9.92 -0.06
CA ILE A 180 -5.94 -9.49 1.35
C ILE A 180 -6.71 -8.18 1.54
N THR A 181 -6.61 -7.23 0.60
CA THR A 181 -7.38 -5.99 0.65
C THR A 181 -8.90 -6.25 0.59
N ILE A 182 -9.34 -7.12 -0.32
CA ILE A 182 -10.76 -7.51 -0.43
C ILE A 182 -11.25 -8.24 0.82
N ASP A 183 -10.46 -9.19 1.32
CA ASP A 183 -10.86 -10.01 2.47
C ASP A 183 -10.78 -9.24 3.79
N SER A 184 -9.88 -8.25 3.89
CA SER A 184 -9.88 -7.25 4.97
C SER A 184 -11.21 -6.50 5.00
N ALA A 185 -11.69 -6.02 3.85
CA ALA A 185 -12.98 -5.33 3.76
C ALA A 185 -14.14 -6.20 4.26
N ARG A 186 -14.20 -7.48 3.85
CA ARG A 186 -15.19 -8.44 4.35
C ARG A 186 -15.09 -8.63 5.87
N ALA A 187 -13.89 -8.84 6.39
CA ALA A 187 -13.66 -9.05 7.81
C ALA A 187 -14.07 -7.82 8.64
N VAL A 188 -13.69 -6.62 8.21
CA VAL A 188 -14.04 -5.36 8.87
C VAL A 188 -15.54 -5.11 8.85
N ILE A 189 -16.24 -5.36 7.74
CA ILE A 189 -17.70 -5.23 7.66
C ILE A 189 -18.38 -6.19 8.64
N LYS A 190 -17.89 -7.44 8.74
CA LYS A 190 -18.41 -8.45 9.67
C LYS A 190 -18.24 -8.00 11.12
N VAL A 191 -17.05 -7.52 11.50
CA VAL A 191 -16.77 -7.03 12.86
C VAL A 191 -17.55 -5.75 13.19
N ALA A 192 -17.67 -4.81 12.24
CA ALA A 192 -18.47 -3.60 12.42
C ALA A 192 -19.94 -3.95 12.74
N SER A 193 -20.49 -4.98 12.08
CA SER A 193 -21.84 -5.46 12.38
C SER A 193 -21.92 -6.20 13.73
N SER A 194 -21.03 -7.17 13.99
CA SER A 194 -21.15 -8.05 15.15
C SER A 194 -20.74 -7.39 16.48
N GLU A 195 -19.68 -6.58 16.49
CA GLU A 195 -19.10 -6.00 17.71
C GLU A 195 -19.55 -4.57 17.97
N TYR A 196 -19.93 -3.83 16.90
CA TYR A 196 -20.23 -2.40 16.98
C TYR A 196 -21.67 -2.05 16.55
N GLY A 197 -22.49 -3.03 16.18
CA GLY A 197 -23.90 -2.82 15.82
C GLY A 197 -24.12 -2.00 14.55
N ILE A 198 -23.11 -1.87 13.69
CA ILE A 198 -23.17 -1.12 12.45
C ILE A 198 -23.82 -1.99 11.37
N ASN A 199 -25.10 -1.77 11.13
CA ASN A 199 -25.90 -2.60 10.22
C ASN A 199 -25.74 -2.22 8.73
N LYS A 200 -25.17 -1.04 8.43
CA LYS A 200 -24.94 -0.56 7.07
C LYS A 200 -23.57 0.07 6.99
N THR A 201 -22.76 -0.40 6.05
CA THR A 201 -21.43 0.14 5.77
C THR A 201 -21.32 0.53 4.30
N SER A 202 -20.50 1.53 4.03
CA SER A 202 -20.02 1.88 2.70
C SER A 202 -18.50 1.90 2.78
N ILE A 203 -17.83 1.02 2.06
CA ILE A 203 -16.37 0.89 2.09
C ILE A 203 -15.74 1.32 0.77
N GLY A 204 -14.74 2.19 0.83
CA GLY A 204 -13.94 2.61 -0.31
C GLY A 204 -12.47 2.31 -0.08
N PHE A 205 -11.69 2.13 -1.15
CA PHE A 205 -10.27 1.74 -1.07
C PHE A 205 -9.36 2.90 -1.47
N TRP A 206 -8.28 3.12 -0.73
CA TRP A 206 -7.32 4.18 -1.00
C TRP A 206 -5.90 3.63 -0.93
N GLY A 207 -5.12 3.81 -1.98
CA GLY A 207 -3.70 3.47 -1.99
C GLY A 207 -2.86 4.48 -2.77
N TYR A 208 -1.61 4.64 -2.34
CA TYR A 208 -0.58 5.38 -3.05
C TYR A 208 0.66 4.51 -3.26
N SER A 209 1.37 4.66 -4.38
CA SER A 209 2.58 3.89 -4.71
C SER A 209 2.31 2.37 -4.67
N ASN A 210 3.10 1.57 -3.95
CA ASN A 210 2.81 0.14 -3.73
C ASN A 210 1.40 -0.12 -3.15
N GLY A 211 0.92 0.78 -2.30
CA GLY A 211 -0.46 0.74 -1.81
C GLY A 211 -1.48 0.89 -2.93
N ALA A 212 -1.19 1.70 -3.96
CA ALA A 212 -2.03 1.83 -5.14
C ALA A 212 -2.06 0.54 -5.97
N SER A 213 -0.94 -0.20 -6.04
CA SER A 213 -0.91 -1.52 -6.68
C SER A 213 -1.81 -2.53 -5.95
N ALA A 214 -1.81 -2.51 -4.62
CA ALA A 214 -2.73 -3.32 -3.82
C ALA A 214 -4.21 -2.93 -4.04
N THR A 215 -4.52 -1.62 -4.03
CA THR A 215 -5.88 -1.09 -4.28
C THR A 215 -6.36 -1.40 -5.71
N GLU A 216 -5.49 -1.22 -6.71
CA GLU A 216 -5.79 -1.51 -8.12
C GLU A 216 -6.08 -3.00 -8.31
N SER A 217 -5.21 -3.88 -7.79
CA SER A 217 -5.41 -5.32 -7.90
C SER A 217 -6.70 -5.74 -7.21
N ALA A 218 -7.01 -5.17 -6.04
CA ALA A 218 -8.26 -5.44 -5.34
C ALA A 218 -9.50 -5.08 -6.17
N VAL A 219 -9.55 -3.89 -6.78
CA VAL A 219 -10.71 -3.51 -7.61
C VAL A 219 -10.81 -4.31 -8.90
N GLU A 220 -9.68 -4.81 -9.41
CA GLU A 220 -9.65 -5.65 -10.61
C GLU A 220 -10.13 -7.09 -10.32
N PHE A 221 -9.74 -7.66 -9.18
CA PHE A 221 -10.15 -9.00 -8.75
C PHE A 221 -11.58 -9.06 -8.22
N ALA A 222 -12.05 -8.00 -7.53
CA ALA A 222 -13.30 -8.02 -6.78
C ALA A 222 -14.52 -8.57 -7.55
N PRO A 223 -14.77 -8.23 -8.83
CA PRO A 223 -15.97 -8.71 -9.53
C PRO A 223 -16.04 -10.23 -9.69
N LYS A 224 -14.89 -10.93 -9.68
CA LYS A 224 -14.81 -12.39 -9.78
C LYS A 224 -14.53 -13.05 -8.43
N TYR A 225 -13.61 -12.49 -7.64
CA TYR A 225 -13.15 -13.05 -6.37
C TYR A 225 -14.15 -12.79 -5.22
N ALA A 226 -14.83 -11.64 -5.25
CA ALA A 226 -15.77 -11.21 -4.23
C ALA A 226 -17.00 -10.49 -4.80
N PRO A 227 -17.82 -11.18 -5.62
CA PRO A 227 -18.99 -10.56 -6.25
C PRO A 227 -20.06 -10.09 -5.24
N ASP A 228 -20.01 -10.59 -4.00
CA ASP A 228 -20.83 -10.17 -2.87
C ASP A 228 -20.38 -8.83 -2.24
N LEU A 229 -19.10 -8.46 -2.40
CA LEU A 229 -18.56 -7.23 -1.83
C LEU A 229 -18.86 -6.04 -2.74
N LYS A 230 -19.56 -5.04 -2.20
CA LYS A 230 -19.80 -3.76 -2.87
C LYS A 230 -18.76 -2.75 -2.46
N ILE A 231 -17.81 -2.46 -3.35
CA ILE A 231 -16.82 -1.40 -3.19
C ILE A 231 -17.44 -0.08 -3.64
N ALA A 232 -17.54 0.90 -2.74
CA ALA A 232 -18.19 2.17 -2.99
C ALA A 232 -17.41 3.04 -3.99
N GLY A 233 -16.08 2.99 -3.93
CA GLY A 233 -15.16 3.63 -4.87
C GLY A 233 -13.71 3.37 -4.49
N ALA A 234 -12.78 3.68 -5.40
CA ALA A 234 -11.35 3.56 -5.12
C ALA A 234 -10.55 4.79 -5.56
N ALA A 235 -9.62 5.25 -4.71
CA ALA A 235 -8.62 6.27 -5.02
C ALA A 235 -7.25 5.59 -5.18
N ILE A 236 -6.65 5.72 -6.37
CA ILE A 236 -5.41 5.02 -6.76
C ILE A 236 -4.39 6.06 -7.23
N GLY A 237 -3.31 6.26 -6.47
CA GLY A 237 -2.32 7.30 -6.74
C GLY A 237 -0.90 6.76 -6.98
N GLY A 238 -0.14 7.33 -7.92
CA GLY A 238 1.26 6.93 -8.08
C GLY A 238 1.45 5.45 -8.46
N LEU A 239 0.48 4.87 -9.20
CA LEU A 239 0.47 3.46 -9.58
C LEU A 239 1.78 3.03 -10.25
N THR A 240 2.28 1.83 -9.93
CA THR A 240 3.46 1.22 -10.55
C THR A 240 3.05 -0.01 -11.39
N PRO A 241 2.64 0.17 -12.66
CA PRO A 241 1.91 -0.87 -13.39
C PRO A 241 2.73 -2.06 -13.83
N ASN A 242 4.05 -1.93 -13.94
CA ASN A 242 4.91 -3.00 -14.44
C ASN A 242 6.22 -3.08 -13.64
N LEU A 243 6.35 -4.09 -12.79
CA LEU A 243 7.57 -4.36 -12.02
C LEU A 243 8.76 -4.80 -12.89
N GLY A 244 8.50 -5.44 -14.03
CA GLY A 244 9.56 -5.87 -14.96
C GLY A 244 10.25 -4.71 -15.66
N THR A 245 9.54 -3.62 -15.96
CA THR A 245 10.12 -2.41 -16.55
C THR A 245 10.65 -1.45 -15.49
N SER A 246 9.92 -1.23 -14.39
CA SER A 246 10.32 -0.29 -13.33
C SER A 246 11.48 -0.81 -12.48
N GLY A 247 11.50 -2.09 -12.12
CA GLY A 247 12.48 -2.68 -11.20
C GLY A 247 13.93 -2.39 -11.59
N PRO A 248 14.37 -2.69 -12.83
CA PRO A 248 15.73 -2.40 -13.27
C PRO A 248 16.11 -0.92 -13.25
N LEU A 249 15.15 0.00 -13.36
CA LEU A 249 15.40 1.46 -13.31
C LEU A 249 15.78 1.92 -11.90
N LEU A 250 15.44 1.16 -10.87
CA LEU A 250 15.73 1.50 -9.47
C LEU A 250 17.17 1.14 -9.07
N ALA A 251 17.82 0.24 -9.80
CA ALA A 251 19.19 -0.19 -9.48
C ALA A 251 20.16 1.00 -9.53
N ALA A 252 21.08 1.08 -8.54
CA ALA A 252 22.06 2.16 -8.41
C ALA A 252 21.46 3.58 -8.21
N THR A 253 20.19 3.69 -7.84
CA THR A 253 19.54 4.96 -7.48
C THR A 253 19.38 5.09 -5.97
N GLN A 254 18.92 6.25 -5.49
CA GLN A 254 18.63 6.48 -4.08
C GLN A 254 17.57 5.52 -3.49
N VAL A 255 16.78 4.84 -4.33
CA VAL A 255 15.72 3.90 -3.92
C VAL A 255 16.02 2.44 -4.27
N ALA A 256 17.28 2.09 -4.54
CA ALA A 256 17.68 0.74 -4.91
C ALA A 256 17.25 -0.36 -3.90
N GLY A 257 17.06 0.00 -2.63
CA GLY A 257 16.51 -0.90 -1.60
C GLY A 257 15.12 -1.46 -1.95
N LEU A 258 14.29 -0.75 -2.72
CA LEU A 258 12.99 -1.24 -3.16
C LEU A 258 13.13 -2.45 -4.09
N LEU A 259 14.12 -2.46 -4.99
CA LEU A 259 14.35 -3.61 -5.88
C LEU A 259 14.76 -4.85 -5.08
N ILE A 260 15.61 -4.70 -4.06
CA ILE A 260 15.99 -5.81 -3.16
C ILE A 260 14.77 -6.32 -2.40
N GLN A 261 14.00 -5.41 -1.79
CA GLN A 261 12.76 -5.79 -1.09
C GLN A 261 11.79 -6.50 -2.03
N GLY A 262 11.62 -6.03 -3.26
CA GLY A 262 10.70 -6.58 -4.25
C GLY A 262 11.09 -7.98 -4.70
N ILE A 263 12.38 -8.22 -4.95
CA ILE A 263 12.89 -9.56 -5.28
C ILE A 263 12.61 -10.51 -4.11
N ILE A 264 12.87 -10.09 -2.86
CA ILE A 264 12.65 -10.93 -1.69
C ILE A 264 11.16 -11.19 -1.46
N GLY A 265 10.34 -10.13 -1.54
CA GLY A 265 8.91 -10.16 -1.26
C GLY A 265 8.15 -10.98 -2.29
N VAL A 266 8.32 -10.71 -3.58
CA VAL A 266 7.68 -11.49 -4.65
C VAL A 266 8.05 -12.97 -4.55
N THR A 267 9.35 -13.28 -4.42
CA THR A 267 9.80 -14.69 -4.36
C THR A 267 9.35 -15.42 -3.10
N SER A 268 8.88 -14.73 -2.05
CA SER A 268 8.30 -15.40 -0.87
C SER A 268 7.06 -16.24 -1.22
N GLN A 269 6.34 -15.88 -2.29
CA GLN A 269 5.20 -16.64 -2.82
C GLN A 269 5.61 -17.81 -3.72
N TYR A 270 6.88 -17.89 -4.12
CA TYR A 270 7.39 -18.78 -5.16
C TYR A 270 8.67 -19.51 -4.72
N PRO A 271 8.55 -20.63 -3.98
CA PRO A 271 9.70 -21.30 -3.36
C PRO A 271 10.80 -21.74 -4.34
N GLU A 272 10.45 -22.18 -5.55
CA GLU A 272 11.45 -22.62 -6.54
C GLU A 272 12.22 -21.42 -7.12
N GLN A 273 11.55 -20.32 -7.43
CA GLN A 273 12.16 -19.07 -7.86
C GLN A 273 13.03 -18.47 -6.75
N ARG A 274 12.60 -18.58 -5.48
CA ARG A 274 13.43 -18.21 -4.32
C ARG A 274 14.72 -19.02 -4.24
N LYS A 275 14.64 -20.34 -4.40
CA LYS A 275 15.84 -21.21 -4.42
C LYS A 275 16.79 -20.83 -5.56
N TYR A 276 16.24 -20.55 -6.74
CA TYR A 276 17.03 -20.09 -7.88
C TYR A 276 17.75 -18.78 -7.57
N ILE A 277 17.04 -17.74 -7.10
CA ILE A 277 17.66 -16.47 -6.68
C ILE A 277 18.80 -16.71 -5.68
N VAL A 278 18.56 -17.51 -4.64
CA VAL A 278 19.58 -17.84 -3.63
C VAL A 278 20.81 -18.49 -4.25
N SER A 279 20.62 -19.38 -5.24
CA SER A 279 21.72 -20.06 -5.95
C SER A 279 22.54 -19.13 -6.84
N ARG A 280 22.01 -17.96 -7.18
CA ARG A 280 22.63 -16.95 -8.04
C ARG A 280 23.28 -15.81 -7.26
N LEU A 281 23.08 -15.73 -5.94
CA LEU A 281 23.75 -14.72 -5.12
C LEU A 281 25.22 -15.04 -4.90
N ASN A 282 26.05 -14.00 -4.80
CA ASN A 282 27.47 -14.16 -4.49
C ASN A 282 27.65 -14.76 -3.09
N PRO A 283 28.51 -15.79 -2.93
CA PRO A 283 28.70 -16.46 -1.64
C PRO A 283 29.58 -15.66 -0.66
N SER A 284 30.33 -14.67 -1.13
CA SER A 284 31.26 -13.86 -0.33
C SER A 284 31.51 -12.49 -0.98
N GLY A 285 32.23 -11.62 -0.28
CA GLY A 285 32.46 -10.23 -0.71
C GLY A 285 31.47 -9.24 -0.11
N PRO A 286 31.58 -7.94 -0.46
CA PRO A 286 30.71 -6.90 0.09
C PRO A 286 29.25 -7.00 -0.37
N TYR A 287 28.99 -7.62 -1.53
CA TYR A 287 27.65 -7.85 -2.07
C TYR A 287 27.30 -9.34 -2.05
N ASN A 288 27.29 -9.93 -0.85
CA ASN A 288 27.02 -11.36 -0.70
C ASN A 288 25.55 -11.65 -0.32
N ALA A 289 25.17 -12.93 -0.30
CA ALA A 289 23.81 -13.36 0.03
C ALA A 289 23.31 -12.91 1.41
N THR A 290 24.18 -12.88 2.44
CA THR A 290 23.83 -12.37 3.77
C THR A 290 23.49 -10.88 3.69
N GLU A 291 24.32 -10.11 2.99
CA GLU A 291 24.12 -8.68 2.79
C GLU A 291 22.85 -8.36 1.99
N PHE A 292 22.47 -9.23 1.05
CA PHE A 292 21.22 -9.14 0.32
C PHE A 292 20.00 -9.38 1.22
N PHE A 293 20.05 -10.43 2.06
CA PHE A 293 18.92 -10.80 2.92
C PHE A 293 18.81 -10.00 4.22
N TRP A 294 19.78 -9.12 4.55
CA TRP A 294 19.60 -8.13 5.61
C TRP A 294 18.35 -7.26 5.41
N ALA A 295 17.94 -7.04 4.16
CA ALA A 295 16.70 -6.33 3.82
C ALA A 295 15.44 -6.94 4.46
N SER A 296 15.39 -8.27 4.66
CA SER A 296 14.25 -8.95 5.32
C SER A 296 14.11 -8.65 6.80
N LEU A 297 15.06 -7.91 7.38
CA LEU A 297 15.05 -7.46 8.78
C LEU A 297 14.92 -5.94 8.89
N MET A 298 14.68 -5.24 7.78
CA MET A 298 14.64 -3.78 7.69
C MET A 298 13.24 -3.31 7.30
N SER A 299 12.76 -2.23 7.93
CA SER A 299 11.61 -1.49 7.39
C SER A 299 11.91 -0.93 6.00
N GLY A 300 10.89 -0.52 5.25
CA GLY A 300 11.08 0.06 3.92
C GLY A 300 12.02 1.26 3.97
N TRP A 301 11.85 2.12 4.99
CA TRP A 301 12.73 3.25 5.24
C TRP A 301 14.19 2.86 5.53
N GLN A 302 14.41 1.86 6.39
CA GLN A 302 15.77 1.39 6.68
C GLN A 302 16.44 0.82 5.42
N SER A 303 15.69 0.08 4.60
CA SER A 303 16.17 -0.46 3.33
C SER A 303 16.57 0.65 2.35
N LEU A 304 15.75 1.70 2.21
CA LEU A 304 16.05 2.86 1.37
C LEU A 304 17.36 3.54 1.78
N LEU A 305 17.59 3.75 3.08
CA LEU A 305 18.82 4.35 3.59
C LEU A 305 20.03 3.44 3.41
N TYR A 306 19.88 2.15 3.72
CA TYR A 306 20.99 1.20 3.75
C TYR A 306 21.49 0.86 2.34
N TYR A 307 20.58 0.66 1.38
CA TYR A 307 20.92 0.29 0.01
C TYR A 307 20.95 1.49 -0.94
N SER A 308 20.97 2.73 -0.43
CA SER A 308 20.98 3.93 -1.28
C SER A 308 22.18 3.92 -2.24
N TYR A 309 21.91 4.09 -3.53
CA TYR A 309 22.88 4.04 -4.63
C TYR A 309 23.62 2.70 -4.80
N VAL A 310 23.18 1.64 -4.12
CA VAL A 310 23.73 0.29 -4.34
C VAL A 310 23.30 -0.22 -5.71
N ASN A 311 24.27 -0.67 -6.50
CA ASN A 311 24.00 -1.42 -7.72
C ASN A 311 23.56 -2.84 -7.36
N VAL A 312 22.25 -3.08 -7.31
CA VAL A 312 21.65 -4.35 -6.87
C VAL A 312 22.16 -5.55 -7.68
N PHE A 313 22.55 -5.36 -8.94
CA PHE A 313 23.06 -6.43 -9.77
C PHE A 313 24.41 -6.98 -9.29
N GLU A 314 25.16 -6.24 -8.48
CA GLU A 314 26.43 -6.72 -7.90
C GLU A 314 26.24 -7.83 -6.86
N TYR A 315 25.02 -8.06 -6.38
CA TYR A 315 24.70 -9.21 -5.52
C TYR A 315 24.66 -10.54 -6.27
N PHE A 316 24.54 -10.53 -7.61
CA PHE A 316 24.31 -11.73 -8.42
C PHE A 316 25.56 -12.13 -9.20
N ILE A 317 25.82 -13.44 -9.32
CA ILE A 317 26.98 -14.01 -10.00
C ILE A 317 26.97 -13.62 -11.50
N GLY A 318 25.80 -13.69 -12.13
CA GLY A 318 25.57 -13.28 -13.53
C GLY A 318 25.06 -11.86 -13.69
N GLY A 319 25.04 -11.05 -12.62
CA GLY A 319 24.51 -9.69 -12.67
C GLY A 319 23.01 -9.66 -12.99
N GLN A 320 22.60 -8.70 -13.82
CA GLN A 320 21.19 -8.52 -14.22
C GLN A 320 20.62 -9.73 -14.98
N ASP A 321 21.45 -10.47 -15.73
CA ASP A 321 21.01 -11.63 -16.52
C ASP A 321 20.39 -12.73 -15.65
N ASP A 322 20.81 -12.82 -14.38
CA ASP A 322 20.25 -13.78 -13.43
C ASP A 322 18.81 -13.43 -13.04
N LEU A 323 18.35 -12.19 -13.22
CA LEU A 323 17.00 -11.73 -12.85
C LEU A 323 16.01 -11.76 -14.03
N ILE A 324 16.49 -11.86 -15.26
CA ILE A 324 15.67 -11.83 -16.48
C ILE A 324 15.54 -13.20 -17.16
N VAL A 325 15.86 -14.28 -16.43
CA VAL A 325 15.58 -15.64 -16.92
C VAL A 325 14.07 -15.84 -17.10
N PRO A 326 13.63 -16.71 -18.03
CA PRO A 326 12.22 -16.86 -18.38
C PRO A 326 11.30 -17.15 -17.18
N GLU A 327 11.77 -17.97 -16.24
CA GLU A 327 11.00 -18.39 -15.07
C GLU A 327 10.75 -17.24 -14.08
N LEU A 328 11.72 -16.32 -13.93
CA LEU A 328 11.56 -15.13 -13.09
C LEU A 328 10.76 -14.05 -13.82
N THR A 329 10.99 -13.87 -15.12
CA THR A 329 10.23 -12.92 -15.94
C THR A 329 8.74 -13.27 -15.90
N ALA A 330 8.38 -14.55 -16.11
CA ALA A 330 6.99 -14.99 -16.02
C ALA A 330 6.37 -14.79 -14.63
N MET A 331 7.17 -14.92 -13.56
CA MET A 331 6.72 -14.66 -12.19
C MET A 331 6.48 -13.16 -11.95
N PHE A 332 7.43 -12.30 -12.30
CA PHE A 332 7.28 -10.86 -12.16
C PHE A 332 6.18 -10.30 -13.06
N ASP A 333 6.01 -10.83 -14.27
CA ASP A 333 4.90 -10.45 -15.15
C ASP A 333 3.55 -10.81 -14.51
N ARG A 334 3.46 -12.00 -13.92
CA ARG A 334 2.24 -12.48 -13.24
C ARG A 334 1.89 -11.65 -12.01
N GLU A 335 2.85 -11.28 -11.19
CA GLU A 335 2.60 -10.52 -9.95
C GLU A 335 2.55 -9.01 -10.15
N GLY A 336 3.33 -8.51 -11.10
CA GLY A 336 3.70 -7.10 -11.19
C GLY A 336 3.22 -6.40 -12.44
N THR A 337 2.41 -7.03 -13.30
CA THR A 337 1.79 -6.35 -14.45
C THR A 337 0.31 -6.11 -14.21
N LEU A 338 0.00 -4.91 -13.75
CA LEU A 338 -1.33 -4.46 -13.35
C LEU A 338 -2.26 -4.20 -14.55
N GLY A 339 -3.56 -4.13 -14.29
CA GLY A 339 -4.59 -3.99 -15.32
C GLY A 339 -4.84 -5.25 -16.15
N ASN A 340 -4.29 -6.40 -15.75
CA ASN A 340 -4.39 -7.67 -16.46
C ASN A 340 -5.26 -8.73 -15.75
N PHE A 341 -5.66 -8.53 -14.50
CA PHE A 341 -6.37 -9.53 -13.71
C PHE A 341 -7.88 -9.62 -13.99
N GLY A 342 -8.48 -8.57 -14.57
CA GLY A 342 -9.92 -8.46 -14.67
C GLY A 342 -10.42 -7.12 -15.24
N GLN A 343 -11.53 -6.65 -14.69
CA GLN A 343 -12.13 -5.36 -15.04
C GLN A 343 -12.84 -4.82 -13.80
N PRO A 344 -12.48 -3.62 -13.32
CA PRO A 344 -13.18 -3.00 -12.20
C PRO A 344 -14.64 -2.67 -12.55
N ASN A 345 -15.54 -2.81 -11.56
CA ASN A 345 -16.96 -2.44 -11.65
C ASN A 345 -17.34 -1.33 -10.65
N THR A 346 -16.35 -0.65 -10.07
CA THR A 346 -16.53 0.46 -9.13
C THR A 346 -16.11 1.79 -9.75
N THR A 347 -16.48 2.89 -9.12
CA THR A 347 -16.02 4.22 -9.52
C THR A 347 -14.59 4.43 -9.02
N ILE A 348 -13.69 4.90 -9.89
CA ILE A 348 -12.27 5.06 -9.57
C ILE A 348 -11.85 6.51 -9.78
N PHE A 349 -11.11 7.05 -8.82
CA PHE A 349 -10.30 8.23 -8.99
C PHE A 349 -8.83 7.82 -9.06
N MET A 350 -8.21 8.01 -10.23
CA MET A 350 -6.78 7.81 -10.42
C MET A 350 -6.05 9.15 -10.42
N TYR A 351 -4.84 9.19 -9.86
CA TYR A 351 -3.98 10.37 -9.91
C TYR A 351 -2.50 10.00 -10.04
N HIS A 352 -1.74 10.77 -10.82
CA HIS A 352 -0.35 10.46 -11.11
C HIS A 352 0.44 11.70 -11.55
N ALA A 353 1.70 11.82 -11.14
CA ALA A 353 2.59 12.87 -11.62
C ALA A 353 2.99 12.61 -13.07
N ILE A 354 3.04 13.63 -13.91
CA ILE A 354 3.53 13.49 -15.30
C ILE A 354 5.04 13.19 -15.30
N GLU A 355 5.78 13.83 -14.41
CA GLU A 355 7.24 13.68 -14.26
C GLU A 355 7.59 12.71 -13.12
N ASP A 356 6.79 11.65 -12.94
CA ASP A 356 7.05 10.59 -11.96
C ASP A 356 8.41 9.92 -12.24
N ASP A 357 9.29 9.94 -11.24
CA ASP A 357 10.66 9.45 -11.31
C ASP A 357 10.80 7.95 -11.01
N MET A 358 9.71 7.27 -10.65
CA MET A 358 9.68 5.83 -10.38
C MET A 358 9.07 5.05 -11.54
N THR A 359 8.00 5.56 -12.13
CA THR A 359 7.26 4.88 -13.21
C THR A 359 6.85 5.85 -14.30
N PRO A 360 7.18 5.61 -15.57
CA PRO A 360 6.74 6.46 -16.66
C PRO A 360 5.21 6.54 -16.71
N ILE A 361 4.66 7.76 -16.76
CA ILE A 361 3.21 7.98 -16.79
C ILE A 361 2.47 7.22 -17.90
N GLY A 362 3.16 6.95 -19.02
CA GLY A 362 2.60 6.18 -20.14
C GLY A 362 2.13 4.78 -19.75
N GLU A 363 2.71 4.16 -18.72
CA GLU A 363 2.26 2.86 -18.22
C GLU A 363 0.90 2.99 -17.49
N THR A 364 0.73 4.02 -16.67
CA THR A 364 -0.55 4.32 -16.01
C THR A 364 -1.61 4.73 -17.02
N ASP A 365 -1.24 5.55 -18.03
CA ASP A 365 -2.11 5.90 -19.16
C ASP A 365 -2.65 4.62 -19.85
N ALA A 366 -1.80 3.60 -20.03
CA ALA A 366 -2.18 2.33 -20.66
C ALA A 366 -3.16 1.50 -19.80
N VAL A 367 -2.95 1.43 -18.48
CA VAL A 367 -3.90 0.76 -17.57
C VAL A 367 -5.26 1.46 -17.58
N VAL A 368 -5.27 2.80 -17.47
CA VAL A 368 -6.50 3.60 -17.54
C VAL A 368 -7.23 3.31 -18.86
N GLN A 369 -6.54 3.42 -19.99
CA GLN A 369 -7.13 3.17 -21.30
C GLN A 369 -7.74 1.77 -21.38
N LYS A 370 -7.03 0.74 -20.90
CA LYS A 370 -7.50 -0.64 -20.91
C LYS A 370 -8.77 -0.85 -20.09
N PHE A 371 -8.89 -0.20 -18.94
CA PHE A 371 -10.12 -0.24 -18.15
C PHE A 371 -11.26 0.54 -18.81
N CYS A 372 -10.96 1.69 -19.39
CA CYS A 372 -11.94 2.52 -20.10
C CYS A 372 -12.52 1.82 -21.32
N ASP A 373 -11.69 1.10 -22.10
CA ASP A 373 -12.12 0.32 -23.26
C ASP A 373 -13.10 -0.79 -22.90
N LYS A 374 -13.09 -1.24 -21.64
CA LYS A 374 -14.04 -2.23 -21.13
C LYS A 374 -15.27 -1.59 -20.46
N GLY A 375 -15.32 -0.27 -20.32
CA GLY A 375 -16.45 0.47 -19.75
C GLY A 375 -16.33 0.80 -18.26
N ALA A 376 -15.12 0.88 -17.71
CA ALA A 376 -14.90 1.38 -16.35
C ALA A 376 -15.35 2.84 -16.17
N ASN A 377 -15.59 3.24 -14.92
CA ASN A 377 -15.91 4.62 -14.54
C ASN A 377 -14.70 5.27 -13.84
N ILE A 378 -13.91 6.06 -14.57
CA ILE A 378 -12.62 6.57 -14.07
C ILE A 378 -12.52 8.09 -14.25
N LEU A 379 -12.27 8.81 -13.17
CA LEU A 379 -11.66 10.14 -13.22
C LEU A 379 -10.15 9.99 -13.08
N TYR A 380 -9.38 10.37 -14.09
CA TYR A 380 -7.92 10.28 -14.05
C TYR A 380 -7.30 11.68 -14.10
N HIS A 381 -6.59 12.08 -13.05
CA HIS A 381 -5.86 13.33 -13.00
C HIS A 381 -4.36 13.12 -13.20
N ARG A 382 -3.80 13.78 -14.22
CA ARG A 382 -2.36 13.80 -14.50
C ARG A 382 -1.80 15.12 -14.00
N ASN A 383 -0.98 15.12 -12.96
CA ASN A 383 -0.45 16.34 -12.37
C ASN A 383 0.85 16.76 -13.06
N ALA A 384 0.85 17.95 -13.67
CA ALA A 384 2.02 18.51 -14.35
C ALA A 384 3.10 19.05 -13.39
N TRP A 385 2.87 18.99 -12.08
CA TRP A 385 3.79 19.48 -11.06
C TRP A 385 4.22 18.37 -10.09
N GLY A 386 5.53 18.30 -9.85
CA GLY A 386 6.16 17.36 -8.91
C GLY A 386 6.49 16.00 -9.52
N GLY A 387 7.24 15.20 -8.76
CA GLY A 387 7.55 13.79 -9.05
C GLY A 387 6.72 12.82 -8.21
N HIS A 388 7.22 11.59 -8.04
CA HIS A 388 6.49 10.51 -7.36
C HIS A 388 6.11 10.87 -5.93
N ASN A 389 7.02 11.47 -5.17
CA ASN A 389 6.77 11.79 -3.76
C ASN A 389 5.91 13.04 -3.57
N ASP A 390 6.01 14.02 -4.47
CA ASP A 390 5.20 15.23 -4.41
C ASP A 390 3.72 14.91 -4.63
N GLU A 391 3.41 13.97 -5.51
CA GLU A 391 2.02 13.61 -5.85
C GLU A 391 1.29 12.86 -4.72
N LEU A 392 2.00 12.25 -3.76
CA LEU A 392 1.41 11.74 -2.52
C LEU A 392 0.69 12.88 -1.77
N GLY A 393 1.36 14.02 -1.65
CA GLY A 393 0.81 15.23 -1.03
C GLY A 393 -0.21 15.95 -1.92
N ASN A 394 0.14 16.20 -3.19
CA ASN A 394 -0.70 16.94 -4.14
C ASN A 394 -2.03 16.23 -4.47
N GLY A 395 -2.06 14.90 -4.37
CA GLY A 395 -3.26 14.07 -4.57
C GLY A 395 -4.19 14.00 -3.38
N ARG A 396 -3.67 14.21 -2.15
CA ARG A 396 -4.37 13.91 -0.90
C ARG A 396 -5.75 14.55 -0.79
N GLN A 397 -5.85 15.88 -0.94
CA GLN A 397 -7.13 16.56 -0.78
C GLN A 397 -8.14 16.11 -1.86
N ARG A 398 -7.68 15.81 -3.08
CA ARG A 398 -8.53 15.30 -4.15
C ARG A 398 -9.04 13.89 -3.83
N SER A 399 -8.22 13.02 -3.24
CA SER A 399 -8.64 11.71 -2.75
C SER A 399 -9.68 11.84 -1.62
N LEU A 400 -9.49 12.77 -0.69
CA LEU A 400 -10.49 13.06 0.35
C LEU A 400 -11.78 13.62 -0.24
N ASP A 401 -11.71 14.49 -1.25
CA ASP A 401 -12.89 15.02 -1.93
C ASP A 401 -13.61 13.94 -2.75
N PHE A 402 -12.87 12.98 -3.32
CA PHE A 402 -13.43 11.78 -3.93
C PHE A 402 -14.20 10.93 -2.92
N PHE A 403 -13.63 10.64 -1.74
CA PHE A 403 -14.38 9.92 -0.70
C PHE A 403 -15.56 10.72 -0.16
N GLY A 404 -15.46 12.05 -0.09
CA GLY A 404 -16.61 12.91 0.20
C GLY A 404 -17.71 12.79 -0.85
N TYR A 405 -17.37 12.62 -2.13
CA TYR A 405 -18.34 12.32 -3.19
C TYR A 405 -19.00 10.95 -2.97
N ILE A 406 -18.20 9.92 -2.68
CA ILE A 406 -18.67 8.54 -2.50
C ILE A 406 -19.51 8.34 -1.23
N PHE A 407 -19.15 8.96 -0.11
CA PHE A 407 -19.81 8.76 1.18
C PHE A 407 -20.82 9.84 1.52
N ASP A 408 -20.51 11.10 1.23
CA ASP A 408 -21.27 12.25 1.73
C ASP A 408 -22.11 12.93 0.61
N GLY A 409 -21.98 12.49 -0.64
CA GLY A 409 -22.61 13.14 -1.79
C GLY A 409 -22.03 14.52 -2.12
N SER A 410 -20.80 14.80 -1.68
CA SER A 410 -20.08 16.05 -1.96
C SER A 410 -19.86 16.24 -3.46
N THR A 411 -19.96 17.49 -3.92
CA THR A 411 -19.69 17.86 -5.34
C THR A 411 -18.37 18.62 -5.50
N LYS A 412 -17.46 18.55 -4.51
CA LYS A 412 -16.16 19.24 -4.56
C LYS A 412 -15.22 18.72 -5.64
N LEU A 413 -15.37 17.45 -6.02
CA LEU A 413 -14.66 16.83 -7.13
C LEU A 413 -15.65 16.44 -8.23
N GLU A 414 -15.38 16.87 -9.46
CA GLU A 414 -16.22 16.53 -10.62
C GLU A 414 -15.92 15.12 -11.14
N VAL A 415 -16.53 14.11 -10.52
CA VAL A 415 -16.44 12.71 -10.94
C VAL A 415 -17.44 12.44 -12.08
N PRO A 416 -17.03 11.81 -13.20
CA PRO A 416 -17.97 11.43 -14.25
C PRO A 416 -19.01 10.44 -13.72
N LEU A 417 -20.27 10.64 -14.12
CA LEU A 417 -21.35 9.71 -13.77
C LEU A 417 -21.17 8.34 -14.44
N THR A 418 -20.61 8.34 -15.65
CA THR A 418 -20.31 7.14 -16.44
C THR A 418 -19.09 7.37 -17.33
N GLY A 419 -18.32 6.32 -17.58
CA GLY A 419 -17.19 6.33 -18.49
C GLY A 419 -15.94 6.99 -17.91
N CYS A 420 -14.97 7.27 -18.76
CA CYS A 420 -13.68 7.79 -18.33
C CYS A 420 -13.46 9.25 -18.72
N LYS A 421 -12.80 9.99 -17.82
CA LYS A 421 -12.35 11.38 -18.04
C LYS A 421 -10.91 11.51 -17.55
N THR A 422 -9.99 11.77 -18.48
CA THR A 422 -8.59 12.13 -18.15
C THR A 422 -8.44 13.65 -18.19
N VAL A 423 -7.82 14.23 -17.15
CA VAL A 423 -7.63 15.67 -16.99
C VAL A 423 -6.18 15.93 -16.60
N ASN A 424 -5.50 16.80 -17.36
CA ASN A 424 -4.23 17.36 -16.91
C ASN A 424 -4.50 18.48 -15.93
N VAL A 425 -3.88 18.41 -14.76
CA VAL A 425 -4.04 19.35 -13.66
C VAL A 425 -2.68 19.92 -13.24
N THR A 426 -2.71 21.00 -12.47
CA THR A 426 -1.50 21.58 -11.89
C THR A 426 -1.80 21.90 -10.43
N PHE A 427 -1.53 20.93 -9.56
CA PHE A 427 -1.72 21.06 -8.13
C PHE A 427 -0.36 21.05 -7.43
N MET A 428 -0.20 21.99 -6.51
CA MET A 428 0.94 22.08 -5.62
C MET A 428 0.36 22.21 -4.21
N GLN A 429 0.65 21.24 -3.36
CA GLN A 429 0.38 21.36 -1.94
C GLN A 429 1.25 22.51 -1.40
N ASP A 430 0.68 23.37 -0.55
CA ASP A 430 1.45 24.42 0.11
C ASP A 430 2.56 23.75 0.96
N PRO A 431 3.85 24.01 0.67
CA PRO A 431 4.96 23.40 1.38
C PRO A 431 4.99 23.77 2.87
N ASN A 432 4.24 24.79 3.29
CA ASN A 432 4.11 25.19 4.69
C ASN A 432 2.95 24.51 5.43
N THR A 433 2.11 23.73 4.74
CA THR A 433 1.08 22.92 5.37
C THR A 433 1.72 21.57 5.74
N PRO A 434 1.95 21.28 7.04
CA PRO A 434 2.54 20.01 7.44
C PRO A 434 1.70 18.84 6.94
N PHE A 435 2.37 17.71 6.69
CA PHE A 435 1.73 16.40 6.77
C PHE A 435 1.25 16.27 8.22
N SER A 436 -0.01 16.58 8.48
CA SER A 436 -0.58 16.77 9.82
C SER A 436 -0.58 15.51 10.65
#